data_AF-V9GAW8-F1
#
_entry.id   AF-V9GAW8-F1
#
_cell.length_a   1.000
_cell.length_b   1.000
_cell.length_c   1.000
_cell.angle_alpha   90.00
_cell.angle_beta   90.00
_cell.angle_gamma   90.00
#
_symmetry.space_group_name_H-M   'P 1'
#
loop_
_entity.id
_entity.type
_entity.pdbx_description
1 polymer ?
#
loop_
_entity_poly.entity_id
_entity_poly.type
_entity_poly.pdbx_seq_one_letter_code
_entity_poly.pdbx_strand_id
1 'polypeptide(L)'
;MEAPSELALTVGDTAAFTGFVRSQNGNVLETSLNVRALGPVAGLLDLNEVEGEMTALSAGVVWVQGYYRFSFRNEEWTVYARPTKVTINAP
;
A
#
# COMPACT_ATOMS: atom_id res chain seq x y z
N MET A 1 8.24 -8.36 4.36
CA MET A 1 7.37 -7.63 3.42
C MET A 1 8.12 -6.40 2.95
N GLU A 2 8.11 -6.19 1.65
CA GLU A 2 8.80 -5.08 1.00
C GLU A 2 7.79 -4.35 0.11
N ALA A 3 7.86 -3.03 0.13
CA ALA A 3 7.12 -2.10 -0.72
C ALA A 3 8.14 -1.05 -1.19
N PRO A 4 7.94 -0.39 -2.35
CA PRO A 4 8.83 0.66 -2.81
C PRO A 4 8.93 1.78 -1.77
N SER A 5 10.12 2.38 -1.60
CA SER A 5 10.30 3.51 -0.68
C SER A 5 9.66 4.80 -1.20
N GLU A 6 9.57 4.94 -2.52
CA GLU A 6 8.98 6.08 -3.21
C GLU A 6 8.13 5.61 -4.39
N LEU A 7 7.05 6.33 -4.67
CA LEU A 7 6.18 6.15 -5.82
C LEU A 7 5.82 7.52 -6.39
N ALA A 8 5.84 7.64 -7.73
CA ALA A 8 5.37 8.84 -8.42
C ALA A 8 4.09 8.50 -9.19
N LEU A 9 3.05 9.30 -9.00
CA LEU A 9 1.76 9.21 -9.69
C LEU A 9 1.43 10.55 -10.33
N THR A 10 0.54 10.54 -11.30
CA THR A 10 -0.12 11.71 -11.87
C THR A 10 -1.57 11.72 -11.42
N VAL A 11 -2.20 12.89 -11.28
CA VAL A 11 -3.64 12.97 -10.99
C VAL A 11 -4.43 12.16 -12.02
N GLY A 12 -5.29 11.24 -11.54
CA GLY A 12 -6.03 10.28 -12.35
C GLY A 12 -5.42 8.88 -12.38
N ASP A 13 -4.15 8.71 -12.01
CA ASP A 13 -3.51 7.39 -11.97
C ASP A 13 -4.10 6.53 -10.86
N THR A 14 -4.26 5.24 -11.16
CA THR A 14 -4.57 4.20 -10.16
C THR A 14 -3.35 3.30 -10.01
N ALA A 15 -2.98 2.99 -8.77
CA ALA A 15 -1.87 2.11 -8.45
C ALA A 15 -2.25 1.11 -7.37
N ALA A 16 -1.71 -0.10 -7.46
CA ALA A 16 -1.82 -1.14 -6.45
C ALA A 16 -0.44 -1.45 -5.88
N PHE A 17 -0.38 -1.82 -4.59
CA PHE A 17 0.84 -2.38 -4.02
C PHE A 17 0.83 -3.89 -4.16
N THR A 18 1.86 -4.42 -4.81
CA THR A 18 2.22 -5.83 -4.68
C THR A 18 3.34 -5.98 -3.66
N GLY A 19 3.35 -7.10 -2.97
CA GLY A 19 4.41 -7.42 -2.02
C GLY A 19 4.61 -8.91 -1.87
N PHE A 20 5.64 -9.24 -1.10
CA PHE A 20 6.01 -10.62 -0.84
C PHE A 20 5.85 -10.94 0.65
N VAL A 21 5.14 -12.02 0.92
CA VAL A 21 5.08 -12.66 2.23
C VAL A 21 5.98 -13.88 2.19
N ARG A 22 6.97 -13.91 3.08
CA ARG A 22 7.85 -15.08 3.24
C ARG A 22 7.41 -15.85 4.48
N SER A 23 6.99 -17.10 4.31
CA SER A 23 6.70 -18.00 5.42
C SER A 23 7.99 -18.50 6.07
N GLN A 24 7.89 -19.04 7.28
CA GLN A 24 9.05 -19.54 8.04
C GLN A 24 9.83 -20.66 7.33
N ASN A 25 9.18 -21.43 6.47
CA ASN A 25 9.81 -22.49 5.66
C ASN A 25 10.45 -21.96 4.35
N GLY A 26 10.48 -20.64 4.14
CA GLY A 26 11.15 -20.02 3.00
C GLY A 26 10.29 -19.85 1.75
N ASN A 27 9.04 -20.33 1.72
CA ASN A 27 8.14 -20.09 0.60
C ASN A 27 7.83 -18.59 0.51
N VAL A 28 7.88 -18.07 -0.70
CA VAL A 28 7.52 -16.69 -1.01
C VAL A 28 6.19 -16.70 -1.74
N LEU A 29 5.21 -15.99 -1.19
CA LEU A 29 3.95 -15.72 -1.84
C LEU A 29 3.94 -14.25 -2.28
N GLU A 30 3.81 -14.02 -3.58
CA GLU A 30 3.46 -12.70 -4.10
C GLU A 30 1.96 -12.47 -3.87
N THR A 31 1.61 -11.31 -3.35
CA THR A 31 0.23 -11.00 -2.99
C THR A 31 -0.03 -9.50 -3.10
N SER A 32 -1.27 -9.13 -3.40
CA SER A 32 -1.74 -7.75 -3.29
C SER A 32 -1.73 -7.34 -1.82
N LEU A 33 -1.27 -6.12 -1.56
CA LEU A 33 -1.26 -5.55 -0.23
C LEU A 33 -2.43 -4.59 -0.08
N ASN A 34 -3.08 -4.65 1.07
CA ASN A 34 -3.97 -3.57 1.46
C ASN A 34 -3.13 -2.31 1.69
N VAL A 35 -3.71 -1.15 1.43
CA VAL A 35 -3.06 0.14 1.62
C VAL A 35 -3.76 0.91 2.71
N ARG A 36 -2.97 1.60 3.55
CA ARG A 36 -3.48 2.65 4.42
C ARG A 36 -2.66 3.91 4.31
N ALA A 37 -3.30 5.04 4.58
CA ALA A 37 -2.63 6.31 4.80
C ALA A 37 -1.90 6.35 6.17
N LEU A 38 -0.77 7.05 6.23
CA LEU A 38 -0.05 7.34 7.48
C LEU A 38 -0.27 8.78 7.99
N GLY A 39 -1.15 9.54 7.35
CA GLY A 39 -1.43 10.93 7.69
C GLY A 39 -2.73 11.41 7.04
N PRO A 40 -3.02 12.72 7.09
CA PRO A 40 -4.17 13.27 6.42
C PRO A 40 -4.03 13.11 4.90
N VAL A 41 -4.97 12.38 4.31
CA VAL A 41 -5.04 12.11 2.86
C VAL A 41 -6.27 12.69 2.19
N ALA A 42 -7.11 13.36 2.97
CA ALA A 42 -8.37 13.92 2.50
C ALA A 42 -8.13 14.80 1.26
N GLY A 43 -8.64 14.33 0.12
CA GLY A 43 -8.55 15.01 -1.17
C GLY A 43 -7.29 14.72 -2.01
N LEU A 44 -6.32 13.96 -1.50
CA LEU A 44 -5.12 13.57 -2.27
C LEU A 44 -5.26 12.19 -2.91
N LEU A 45 -5.75 11.21 -2.15
CA LEU A 45 -5.96 9.83 -2.60
C LEU A 45 -7.37 9.36 -2.27
N ASP A 46 -7.96 8.59 -3.18
CA ASP A 46 -9.01 7.63 -2.86
C ASP A 46 -8.37 6.27 -2.58
N LEU A 47 -8.76 5.60 -1.49
CA LEU A 47 -8.16 4.34 -1.07
C LEU A 47 -9.21 3.24 -1.08
N ASN A 48 -9.03 2.25 -1.95
CA ASN A 48 -9.79 1.01 -1.91
C ASN A 48 -9.00 -0.01 -1.08
N GLU A 49 -9.22 0.00 0.24
CA GLU A 49 -8.50 -0.90 1.16
C GLU A 49 -8.77 -2.39 0.91
N VAL A 50 -9.88 -2.73 0.25
CA VAL A 50 -10.28 -4.12 -0.01
C VAL A 50 -9.54 -4.67 -1.22
N GLU A 51 -9.40 -3.88 -2.28
CA GLU A 51 -8.67 -4.28 -3.50
C GLU A 51 -7.18 -3.93 -3.43
N GLY A 52 -6.75 -3.14 -2.43
CA GLY A 52 -5.36 -2.72 -2.26
C GLY A 52 -4.94 -1.62 -3.24
N GLU A 53 -5.92 -0.87 -3.76
CA GLU A 53 -5.73 0.15 -4.78
C GLU A 53 -5.81 1.56 -4.20
N MET A 54 -5.12 2.48 -4.86
CA MET A 54 -5.16 3.90 -4.57
C MET A 54 -5.24 4.71 -5.87
N THR A 55 -6.12 5.72 -5.87
CA THR A 55 -6.32 6.61 -7.01
C THR A 55 -5.90 8.02 -6.65
N ALA A 56 -5.06 8.62 -7.48
CA ALA A 56 -4.58 9.99 -7.30
C ALA A 56 -5.66 11.02 -7.65
N LEU A 57 -6.11 11.79 -6.67
CA LEU A 57 -7.19 12.79 -6.82
C LEU A 57 -6.66 14.21 -6.99
N SER A 58 -5.53 14.54 -6.36
CA SER A 58 -4.95 15.89 -6.41
C SER A 58 -3.43 15.85 -6.20
N ALA A 59 -2.74 16.83 -6.78
CA ALA A 59 -1.29 16.94 -6.67
C ALA A 59 -0.86 17.21 -5.22
N GLY A 60 0.24 16.59 -4.81
CA GLY A 60 0.72 16.68 -3.43
C GLY A 60 1.67 15.56 -3.06
N VAL A 61 1.94 15.43 -1.76
CA VAL A 61 2.77 14.36 -1.22
C VAL A 61 2.05 13.71 -0.05
N VAL A 62 2.01 12.37 -0.06
CA VAL A 62 1.37 11.56 0.97
C VAL A 62 2.25 10.37 1.32
N TRP A 63 2.18 9.96 2.59
CA TRP A 63 2.81 8.73 3.06
C TRP A 63 1.75 7.64 3.21
N VAL A 64 2.01 6.50 2.57
CA VAL A 64 1.15 5.31 2.66
C VAL A 64 1.95 4.14 3.22
N GLN A 65 1.24 3.11 3.64
CA GLN A 65 1.84 1.86 4.10
C GLN A 65 1.03 0.67 3.59
N GLY A 66 1.71 -0.20 2.83
CA GLY A 66 1.18 -1.51 2.48
C GLY A 66 1.16 -2.44 3.70
N TYR A 67 0.12 -3.25 3.83
CA TYR A 67 -0.01 -4.26 4.87
C TYR A 67 -0.72 -5.51 4.36
N TYR A 68 -0.45 -6.63 5.03
CA TYR A 68 -1.09 -7.93 4.75
C TYR A 68 -1.66 -8.48 6.05
N ARG A 69 -2.92 -8.89 6.00
CA ARG A 69 -3.60 -9.58 7.09
C ARG A 69 -3.68 -11.07 6.77
N PHE A 70 -3.33 -11.91 7.74
CA PHE A 70 -3.48 -13.34 7.63
C PHE A 70 -3.91 -13.96 8.95
N SER A 71 -4.63 -15.06 8.88
CA SER A 71 -5.04 -15.82 10.04
C SER A 71 -4.05 -16.97 10.27
N PHE A 72 -3.55 -17.10 11.49
CA PHE A 72 -2.69 -18.20 11.91
C PHE A 72 -3.05 -18.62 13.33
N ARG A 73 -3.30 -19.92 13.54
CA ARG A 73 -3.69 -20.49 14.86
C ARG A 73 -4.86 -19.77 15.54
N ASN A 74 -5.90 -19.43 14.77
CA ASN A 74 -7.09 -18.70 15.23
C ASN A 74 -6.82 -17.26 15.72
N GLU A 75 -5.66 -16.69 15.37
CA GLU A 75 -5.33 -15.29 15.61
C GLU A 75 -5.16 -14.56 14.27
N GLU A 76 -5.59 -13.31 14.20
CA GLU A 76 -5.31 -12.44 13.06
C GLU A 76 -4.01 -11.68 13.27
N TRP A 77 -3.12 -11.78 12.29
CA TRP A 77 -1.82 -11.11 12.29
C TRP A 77 -1.79 -10.08 11.17
N THR A 78 -1.20 -8.92 11.45
CA THR A 78 -0.93 -7.90 10.43
C THR A 78 0.56 -7.66 10.32
N VAL A 79 1.10 -7.77 9.12
CA VAL A 79 2.48 -7.41 8.81
C VAL A 79 2.47 -6.17 7.93
N TYR A 80 3.32 -5.21 8.29
CA TYR A 80 3.41 -3.92 7.61
C TYR A 80 4.72 -3.83 6.82
N ALA A 81 4.65 -3.24 5.64
CA ALA A 81 5.82 -2.80 4.90
C ALA A 81 6.41 -1.53 5.54
N ARG A 82 7.60 -1.12 5.09
CA ARG A 82 8.09 0.23 5.38
C ARG A 82 7.17 1.26 4.70
N PRO A 83 7.04 2.48 5.26
CA PRO A 83 6.31 3.56 4.63
C PRO A 83 6.80 3.85 3.21
N THR A 84 5.86 4.11 2.31
CA THR A 84 6.12 4.57 0.93
C THR A 84 5.74 6.03 0.82
N LYS A 85 6.65 6.86 0.33
CA LYS A 85 6.36 8.25 -0.05
C LYS A 85 5.73 8.26 -1.43
N VAL A 86 4.49 8.73 -1.56
CA VAL A 86 3.81 8.91 -2.83
C VAL A 86 3.83 10.39 -3.19
N THR A 87 4.44 10.71 -4.32
CA THR A 87 4.43 12.06 -4.91
C THR A 87 3.42 12.06 -6.05
N ILE A 88 2.40 12.92 -5.96
CA ILE A 88 1.34 13.06 -6.97
C ILE A 88 1.60 14.36 -7.74
N ASN A 89 1.86 14.22 -9.02
CA ASN A 89 2.10 15.32 -9.95
C ASN A 89 0.78 15.78 -10.57
N ALA A 90 0.72 17.06 -10.94
CA ALA A 90 -0.35 17.56 -11.79
C ALA A 90 -0.28 16.88 -13.19
N PRO A 91 -1.38 16.85 -13.95
CA PRO A 91 -1.43 16.29 -15.30
C PRO A 91 -0.39 16.87 -16.27
#